data_AF-A0A1Z9J9J2-F1
#
_entry.id   AF-A0A1Z9J9J2-F1
#
_cell.length_a   1.000
_cell.length_b   1.000
_cell.length_c   1.000
_cell.angle_alpha   90.00
_cell.angle_beta   90.00
_cell.angle_gamma   90.00
#
_symmetry.space_group_name_H-M   'P 1'
#
loop_
_entity.id
_entity.type
_entity.pdbx_description
1 polymer ?
#
loop_
_entity_poly.entity_id
_entity_poly.type
_entity_poly.pdbx_seq_one_letter_code
_entity_poly.pdbx_strand_id
1 'polypeptide(L)'
;MNRPLVVLSAILLTFINLSSCSRDAPSNREEDPNQAALERLELRVNQLERKLSNSTPAQPGPGANVPAGPLRSLTVRLGTNDDRLRLYWADGQTSDLLCSQEGKGIWACG
;
A
#
# COMPACT_ATOMS: atom_id res chain seq x y z
N MET A 1 -5.90 15.67 75.65
CA MET A 1 -4.60 16.25 75.22
C MET A 1 -4.72 16.64 73.75
N ASN A 2 -5.06 17.89 73.42
CA ASN A 2 -4.22 19.11 73.39
C ASN A 2 -3.19 19.12 72.24
N ARG A 3 -3.43 20.07 71.33
CA ARG A 3 -2.74 20.44 70.08
C ARG A 3 -1.33 21.02 70.35
N PRO A 4 -0.48 21.11 69.32
CA PRO A 4 -0.33 22.44 68.72
C PRO A 4 -0.24 22.43 67.18
N LEU A 5 -1.38 22.22 66.55
CA LEU A 5 -1.74 22.83 65.27
C LEU A 5 -2.16 24.28 65.57
N VAL A 6 -1.24 25.26 65.56
CA VAL A 6 -1.53 26.72 65.47
C VAL A 6 -0.34 27.56 64.94
N VAL A 7 0.94 27.22 65.15
CA VAL A 7 2.02 28.24 65.02
C VAL A 7 2.65 28.41 63.62
N LEU A 8 2.38 27.56 62.63
CA LEU A 8 2.91 27.77 61.26
C LEU A 8 1.82 28.22 60.28
N SER A 9 0.88 29.05 60.75
CA SER A 9 -0.15 29.73 59.93
C SER A 9 0.28 31.14 59.45
N ALA A 10 1.56 31.49 59.47
CA ALA A 10 1.97 32.84 59.11
C ALA A 10 3.38 32.85 58.53
N ILE A 11 3.54 32.48 57.26
CA ILE A 11 4.51 33.09 56.34
C ILE A 11 4.02 32.79 54.91
N LEU A 12 3.72 33.88 54.20
CA LEU A 12 3.70 34.04 52.75
C LEU A 12 2.52 33.48 51.95
N LEU A 13 1.42 34.20 52.13
CA LEU A 13 0.24 34.36 51.29
C LEU A 13 0.54 35.22 50.04
N THR A 14 1.53 34.84 49.22
CA THR A 14 1.86 35.47 47.92
C THR A 14 2.41 34.34 47.04
N PHE A 15 1.78 33.83 45.99
CA PHE A 15 1.38 34.49 44.75
C PHE A 15 0.17 33.76 44.12
N ILE A 16 -1.02 34.34 44.21
CA ILE A 16 -2.14 33.99 43.33
C ILE A 16 -2.35 35.22 42.45
N ASN A 17 -1.70 35.28 41.29
CA ASN A 17 -2.05 36.20 40.19
C ASN A 17 -1.25 35.79 38.93
N LEU A 18 -1.79 34.83 38.17
CA LEU A 18 -1.54 34.68 36.74
C LEU A 18 -2.86 34.22 36.10
N SER A 19 -3.86 35.11 36.16
CA SER A 19 -5.03 35.05 35.30
C SER A 19 -4.60 35.40 33.88
N SER A 20 -4.07 34.43 33.15
CA SER A 20 -3.91 34.54 31.70
C SER A 20 -5.28 34.29 31.06
N CYS A 21 -6.05 35.36 30.86
CA CYS A 21 -7.11 35.36 29.87
C CYS A 21 -6.44 35.36 28.49
N SER A 22 -6.05 34.19 27.99
CA SER A 22 -5.82 34.02 26.57
C SER A 22 -7.17 34.22 25.90
N ARG A 23 -7.39 35.42 25.36
CA ARG A 23 -8.45 35.65 24.38
C ARG A 23 -8.14 34.72 23.23
N ASP A 24 -8.90 33.64 23.09
CA ASP A 24 -9.02 32.91 21.84
C ASP A 24 -9.56 33.89 20.80
N ALA A 25 -8.65 34.58 20.11
CA ALA A 25 -8.96 35.17 18.84
C ALA A 25 -9.45 34.02 17.95
N PRO A 26 -10.55 34.17 17.20
CA PRO A 26 -10.90 33.21 16.18
C PRO A 26 -9.74 33.20 15.18
N SER A 27 -8.87 32.20 15.32
CA SER A 27 -7.94 31.80 14.27
C SER A 27 -8.85 31.50 13.09
N ASN A 28 -8.87 32.41 12.10
CA ASN A 28 -9.15 32.05 10.73
C ASN A 28 -8.18 30.92 10.43
N ARG A 29 -8.62 29.68 10.62
CA ARG A 29 -7.94 28.50 10.11
C ARG A 29 -8.00 28.69 8.61
N GLU A 30 -6.95 29.26 8.04
CA GLU A 30 -6.65 29.09 6.64
C GLU A 30 -6.66 27.57 6.43
N GLU A 31 -7.69 27.07 5.75
CA GLU A 31 -7.75 25.68 5.33
C GLU A 31 -6.48 25.43 4.53
N ASP A 32 -5.56 24.67 5.12
CA ASP A 32 -4.30 24.35 4.48
C ASP A 32 -4.63 23.72 3.11
N PRO A 33 -4.24 24.33 1.99
CA PRO A 33 -4.55 23.80 0.67
C PRO A 33 -4.01 22.38 0.48
N ASN A 34 -3.01 21.98 1.28
CA ASN A 34 -2.49 20.62 1.33
C ASN A 34 -3.47 19.63 1.98
N GLN A 35 -4.30 20.06 2.94
CA GLN A 35 -5.34 19.24 3.57
C GLN A 35 -6.37 18.79 2.54
N ALA A 36 -6.87 19.73 1.73
CA ALA A 36 -7.82 19.42 0.66
C ALA A 36 -7.20 18.53 -0.44
N ALA A 37 -5.89 18.68 -0.70
CA ALA A 37 -5.17 17.81 -1.63
C ALA A 37 -5.02 16.38 -1.08
N LEU A 38 -4.71 16.25 0.22
CA LEU A 38 -4.61 14.97 0.93
C LEU A 38 -5.93 14.22 0.93
N GLU A 39 -7.04 14.87 1.27
CA GLU A 39 -8.37 14.25 1.26
C GLU A 39 -8.76 13.74 -0.13
N ARG A 40 -8.42 14.49 -1.19
CA ARG A 40 -8.65 14.07 -2.58
C ARG A 40 -7.81 12.85 -2.96
N LEU A 41 -6.56 12.80 -2.51
CA LEU A 41 -5.69 11.64 -2.74
C LEU A 41 -6.21 10.41 -2.02
N GLU A 42 -6.61 10.55 -0.76
CA GLU A 42 -7.16 9.46 0.05
C GLU A 42 -8.47 8.91 -0.54
N LEU A 43 -9.34 9.77 -1.05
CA LEU A 43 -10.54 9.36 -1.78
C LEU A 43 -10.21 8.56 -3.05
N ARG A 44 -9.21 9.00 -3.83
CA ARG A 44 -8.77 8.30 -5.05
C ARG A 44 -8.15 6.95 -4.74
N VAL A 45 -7.33 6.85 -3.70
CA VAL A 45 -6.74 5.58 -3.24
C VAL A 45 -7.83 4.61 -2.82
N ASN A 46 -8.76 5.04 -1.95
CA ASN A 46 -9.89 4.21 -1.53
C ASN A 46 -10.79 3.77 -2.70
N GLN A 47 -10.93 4.59 -3.73
CA GLN A 47 -11.65 4.20 -4.96
C GLN A 47 -10.87 3.16 -5.77
N LEU A 48 -9.55 3.32 -5.88
CA LEU A 48 -8.67 2.37 -6.57
C LEU A 48 -8.66 1.02 -5.85
N GLU A 49 -8.50 1.00 -4.53
CA GLU A 49 -8.51 -0.21 -3.72
C GLU A 49 -9.83 -0.97 -3.82
N ARG A 50 -10.96 -0.24 -3.80
CA ARG A 50 -12.29 -0.85 -4.02
C ARG A 50 -12.43 -1.38 -5.44
N LYS A 51 -11.91 -0.69 -6.45
CA LYS A 51 -11.90 -1.20 -7.84
C LYS A 51 -11.07 -2.48 -7.95
N LEU A 52 -9.88 -2.51 -7.36
CA LEU A 52 -9.03 -3.70 -7.30
C LEU A 52 -9.68 -4.86 -6.54
N SER A 53 -10.33 -4.58 -5.41
CA SER A 53 -11.03 -5.60 -4.61
C SER A 53 -12.28 -6.14 -5.31
N ASN A 54 -13.01 -5.28 -6.03
CA ASN A 54 -14.23 -5.65 -6.77
C ASN A 54 -13.93 -6.22 -8.16
N SER A 55 -12.74 -5.97 -8.69
CA SER A 55 -12.16 -6.77 -9.76
C SER A 55 -11.80 -8.13 -9.16
N THR A 56 -12.79 -9.02 -9.05
CA THR A 56 -12.57 -10.47 -9.16
C THR A 56 -11.44 -10.65 -10.17
N PRO A 57 -10.36 -11.40 -9.86
CA PRO A 57 -9.29 -11.58 -10.82
C PRO A 57 -9.96 -12.05 -12.09
N ALA A 58 -10.00 -11.16 -13.08
CA ALA A 58 -10.57 -11.48 -14.35
C ALA A 58 -9.77 -12.70 -14.77
N GLN A 59 -10.43 -13.85 -14.93
CA GLN A 59 -9.84 -14.94 -15.68
C GLN A 59 -9.20 -14.26 -16.88
N PRO A 60 -7.87 -14.36 -17.04
CA PRO A 60 -7.22 -13.69 -18.14
C PRO A 60 -7.96 -14.17 -19.37
N GLY A 61 -8.64 -13.24 -20.03
CA GLY A 61 -9.25 -13.53 -21.31
C GLY A 61 -8.15 -14.12 -22.19
N PRO A 62 -8.47 -15.04 -23.11
CA PRO A 62 -7.49 -15.73 -23.93
C PRO A 62 -6.89 -14.74 -24.95
N GLY A 63 -6.09 -13.79 -24.46
CA GLY A 63 -5.13 -13.01 -25.22
C GLY A 63 -3.78 -13.59 -24.86
N ALA A 64 -3.35 -14.61 -25.61
CA ALA A 64 -2.21 -15.48 -25.36
C ALA A 64 -0.83 -14.79 -25.24
N ASN A 65 -0.78 -13.45 -25.24
CA ASN A 65 0.45 -12.66 -25.40
C ASN A 65 0.70 -11.62 -24.29
N VAL A 66 -0.18 -11.50 -23.28
CA VAL A 66 0.10 -10.61 -22.14
C VAL A 66 0.69 -11.45 -21.01
N PRO A 67 2.00 -11.34 -20.71
CA PRO A 67 2.60 -12.08 -19.62
C PRO A 67 1.93 -11.68 -18.31
N ALA A 68 1.59 -12.68 -17.50
CA ALA A 68 0.79 -12.56 -16.28
C ALA A 68 1.51 -11.86 -15.10
N GLY A 69 2.53 -11.06 -15.38
CA GLY A 69 3.42 -10.43 -14.41
C GLY A 69 4.87 -10.91 -14.55
N PRO A 70 5.72 -10.69 -13.54
CA PRO A 70 7.11 -11.14 -13.55
C PRO A 70 7.21 -12.66 -13.76
N LEU A 71 8.19 -13.11 -14.55
CA LEU A 71 8.47 -14.53 -14.71
C LEU A 71 9.11 -15.08 -13.42
N ARG A 72 8.55 -16.17 -12.88
CA ARG A 72 9.07 -16.85 -11.70
C ARG A 72 10.06 -17.94 -12.07
N SER A 73 9.71 -18.81 -13.02
CA SER A 73 10.58 -19.91 -13.44
C SER A 73 10.27 -20.44 -14.84
N LEU A 74 11.33 -21.00 -15.41
CA LEU A 74 11.50 -21.74 -16.66
C LEU A 74 11.43 -23.27 -16.67
N THR A 75 10.72 -23.96 -17.58
CA THR A 75 11.09 -25.34 -17.95
C THR A 75 11.09 -25.57 -19.45
N VAL A 76 12.13 -26.24 -19.95
CA VAL A 76 12.33 -26.53 -21.36
C VAL A 76 12.43 -28.05 -21.55
N ARG A 77 11.66 -28.59 -22.50
CA ARG A 77 11.69 -29.99 -22.91
C ARG A 77 11.98 -30.02 -24.41
N LEU A 78 13.13 -30.59 -24.79
CA LEU A 78 13.59 -30.68 -26.17
C LEU A 78 14.02 -32.12 -26.48
N GLY A 79 13.96 -32.52 -27.75
CA GLY A 79 14.36 -33.86 -28.18
C GLY A 79 13.32 -34.95 -27.91
N THR A 80 12.05 -34.55 -27.76
CA THR A 80 10.91 -35.46 -27.61
C THR A 80 9.92 -35.26 -28.75
N ASN A 81 8.86 -36.07 -28.82
CA ASN A 81 7.77 -35.85 -29.78
C ASN A 81 6.92 -34.60 -29.45
N ASP A 82 7.14 -33.99 -28.29
CA ASP A 82 6.39 -32.87 -27.74
C ASP A 82 7.35 -31.87 -27.10
N ASP A 83 8.10 -31.17 -27.96
CA ASP A 83 9.05 -30.15 -27.55
C ASP A 83 8.29 -28.90 -27.09
N ARG A 84 8.58 -28.44 -25.87
CA ARG A 84 7.79 -27.39 -25.19
C ARG A 84 8.60 -26.51 -24.27
N LEU A 85 8.17 -25.25 -24.21
CA LEU A 85 8.60 -24.25 -23.25
C LEU A 85 7.43 -23.91 -22.33
N ARG A 86 7.56 -24.26 -21.06
CA ARG A 86 6.58 -23.90 -20.02
C ARG A 86 7.13 -22.79 -19.14
N LEU A 87 6.35 -21.73 -19.01
CA LEU A 87 6.63 -20.55 -18.21
C LEU A 87 5.73 -20.55 -16.97
N TYR A 88 6.32 -20.29 -15.81
CA TYR A 88 5.60 -20.12 -14.55
C TYR A 88 5.70 -18.66 -14.13
N TRP A 89 4.56 -17.99 -14.00
CA TRP A 89 4.48 -16.58 -13.65
C TRP A 89 4.40 -16.38 -12.12
N ALA A 90 4.72 -15.18 -11.65
CA ALA A 90 4.71 -14.86 -10.22
C ALA A 90 3.30 -14.90 -9.59
N ASP A 91 2.26 -14.69 -10.40
CA ASP A 91 0.86 -14.76 -9.97
C ASP A 91 0.29 -16.19 -9.94
N GLY A 92 1.11 -17.19 -10.31
CA GLY A 92 0.72 -18.60 -10.32
C GLY A 92 0.18 -19.11 -11.66
N GLN A 93 0.01 -18.24 -12.67
CA GLN A 93 -0.36 -18.68 -14.01
C GLN A 93 0.76 -19.47 -14.69
N THR A 94 0.39 -20.22 -15.73
CA THR A 94 1.34 -20.96 -16.56
C THR A 94 1.06 -20.75 -18.05
N SER A 95 2.11 -20.50 -18.83
CA SER A 95 2.05 -20.53 -20.30
C SER A 95 2.80 -21.75 -20.82
N ASP A 96 2.29 -22.38 -21.87
CA ASP A 96 2.79 -23.67 -22.31
C ASP A 96 2.90 -23.74 -23.83
N LEU A 97 4.06 -23.31 -24.32
CA LEU A 97 4.34 -23.00 -25.72
C LEU A 97 4.91 -24.22 -26.44
N LEU A 98 4.41 -24.51 -27.63
CA LEU A 98 4.96 -25.54 -28.50
C LEU A 98 6.26 -25.02 -29.11
N CYS A 99 7.28 -25.86 -29.17
CA CYS A 99 8.55 -25.51 -29.77
C CYS A 99 8.78 -26.30 -31.06
N SER A 100 9.29 -25.63 -32.09
CA SER A 100 9.75 -26.24 -33.33
C SER A 100 11.22 -25.93 -33.54
N GLN A 101 11.94 -26.88 -34.14
CA GLN A 101 13.35 -26.69 -34.47
C GLN A 101 13.48 -25.93 -35.80
N GLU A 102 14.09 -24.74 -35.78
CA GLU A 102 14.29 -23.92 -36.99
C GLU A 102 15.73 -23.98 -37.52
N GLY A 103 16.64 -24.59 -36.76
CA GLY A 103 18.03 -24.73 -37.15
C GLY A 103 18.81 -25.66 -36.22
N LYS A 104 20.12 -25.76 -36.44
CA LYS A 104 20.99 -26.57 -35.59
C LYS A 104 21.11 -25.93 -34.21
N GLY A 105 20.41 -26.48 -33.23
CA GLY A 105 20.42 -26.00 -31.85
C GLY A 105 19.55 -24.75 -31.60
N ILE A 106 18.62 -24.43 -32.50
CA ILE A 106 17.71 -23.28 -32.36
C ILE A 106 16.26 -23.78 -32.40
N TRP A 107 15.47 -23.33 -31.43
CA TRP A 107 14.04 -23.60 -31.33
C TRP A 107 13.26 -22.29 -31.26
N ALA A 108 12.17 -22.23 -32.02
CA ALA A 108 11.15 -21.19 -31.90
C ALA A 108 10.00 -21.74 -31.07
N CYS A 109 9.57 -21.00 -30.04
CA CYS A 109 8.47 -21.40 -29.16
C CYS A 109 7.42 -20.30 -29.10
N GLY A 110 6.16 -20.63 -29.42
CA GLY A 110 5.07 -19.66 -29.54
C GLY A 110 3.71 -20.29 -29.76
#